data_AF-A0A2V2RNS9-F1
#
_entry.id   AF-A0A2V2RNS9-F1
#
_cell.length_a   1.000
_cell.length_b   1.000
_cell.length_c   1.000
_cell.angle_alpha   90.00
_cell.angle_beta   90.00
_cell.angle_gamma   90.00
#
_symmetry.space_group_name_H-M   'P 1'
#
loop_
_entity.id
_entity.type
_entity.pdbx_description
1 polymer ?
#
loop_
_entity_poly.entity_id
_entity_poly.type
_entity_poly.pdbx_seq_one_letter_code
_entity_poly.pdbx_strand_id
1 'polypeptide(L)'
;MFCPKCKSEYRKGFDRCAECNIPLVENEEDVNPESDLQSIFQTKDSSLLEKILVRLEAKKIPYLVQSGTAFNSRLAWQGVLYVPDSEADKTIRMIELIERDHSNPAHRECPYCRNVIQTEEDVISCDNCKTDHHLECWHEKEGCSVYGCLGQTGQVL
;
A
#
# COMPACT_ATOMS: atom_id res chain seq x y z
N MET A 1 -26.85 -23.58 9.57
CA MET A 1 -25.95 -22.44 9.32
C MET A 1 -25.63 -22.42 7.84
N PHE A 2 -25.27 -21.28 7.28
CA PHE A 2 -24.91 -21.19 5.87
C PHE A 2 -23.72 -20.26 5.68
N CYS A 3 -23.02 -20.44 4.56
CA CYS A 3 -21.94 -19.54 4.16
C CYS A 3 -22.56 -18.28 3.53
N PRO A 4 -22.33 -17.06 4.07
CA PRO A 4 -22.94 -15.86 3.52
C PRO A 4 -22.42 -15.52 2.11
N LYS A 5 -21.24 -16.02 1.74
CA LYS A 5 -20.59 -15.79 0.44
C LYS A 5 -21.06 -16.76 -0.66
N CYS A 6 -20.99 -18.08 -0.44
CA CYS A 6 -21.36 -19.07 -1.45
C CYS A 6 -22.76 -19.68 -1.28
N LYS A 7 -23.46 -19.36 -0.18
CA LYS A 7 -24.81 -19.84 0.17
C LYS A 7 -24.91 -21.35 0.43
N SER A 8 -23.79 -22.08 0.51
CA SER A 8 -23.77 -23.49 0.94
C SER A 8 -24.30 -23.65 2.36
N GLU A 9 -25.12 -24.69 2.57
CA GLU A 9 -25.71 -25.02 3.87
C GLU A 9 -24.83 -25.98 4.67
N TYR A 10 -24.79 -25.79 5.99
CA TYR A 10 -24.00 -26.55 6.94
C TYR A 10 -24.82 -26.97 8.16
N ARG A 11 -24.56 -28.20 8.62
CA ARG A 11 -25.03 -28.70 9.91
C ARG A 11 -24.37 -27.94 11.07
N LYS A 12 -25.04 -27.88 12.21
CA LYS A 12 -24.49 -27.31 13.44
C LYS A 12 -23.22 -28.08 13.87
N GLY A 13 -22.21 -27.38 14.38
CA GLY A 13 -20.92 -27.94 14.82
C GLY A 13 -19.72 -27.66 13.91
N PHE A 14 -19.91 -26.96 12.79
CA PHE A 14 -18.83 -26.38 11.98
C PHE A 14 -18.85 -24.87 12.14
N ASP A 15 -17.72 -24.18 12.22
CA ASP A 15 -17.64 -22.73 12.39
C ASP A 15 -17.20 -21.97 11.12
N ARG A 16 -16.55 -22.65 10.16
CA ARG A 16 -16.08 -22.06 8.90
C ARG A 16 -16.52 -22.85 7.66
N CYS A 17 -16.71 -22.13 6.55
CA CYS A 17 -16.97 -22.71 5.23
C CYS A 17 -15.73 -23.40 4.65
N ALA A 18 -15.86 -24.65 4.16
CA ALA A 18 -14.74 -25.41 3.62
C ALA A 18 -14.13 -24.83 2.32
N GLU A 19 -14.90 -24.06 1.55
CA GLU A 19 -14.43 -23.46 0.28
C GLU A 19 -14.04 -21.99 0.46
N CYS A 20 -14.91 -21.20 1.10
CA CYS A 20 -14.69 -19.77 1.28
C CYS A 20 -13.79 -19.45 2.48
N ASN A 21 -13.65 -20.38 3.42
CA ASN A 21 -12.94 -20.22 4.68
C ASN A 21 -13.40 -19.01 5.52
N ILE A 22 -14.67 -18.63 5.44
CA ILE A 22 -15.27 -17.57 6.27
C ILE A 22 -16.19 -18.14 7.35
N PRO A 23 -16.48 -17.40 8.43
CA PRO A 23 -17.45 -17.80 9.45
C PRO A 23 -18.83 -18.12 8.87
N LEU A 24 -19.45 -19.17 9.39
CA LEU A 24 -20.81 -19.56 9.03
C LEU A 24 -21.83 -18.80 9.91
N VAL A 25 -22.93 -18.37 9.30
CA VAL A 25 -23.98 -17.59 9.97
C VAL A 25 -25.28 -18.40 10.09
N GLU A 26 -26.14 -18.06 11.05
CA GLU A 26 -27.49 -18.64 11.14
C GLU A 26 -28.49 -17.87 10.25
N ASN A 27 -28.37 -16.54 10.18
CA ASN A 27 -29.20 -15.65 9.36
C ASN A 27 -28.35 -14.62 8.59
N GLU A 28 -28.90 -14.01 7.53
CA GLU A 28 -28.18 -13.00 6.74
C GLU A 28 -27.88 -11.72 7.52
N GLU A 29 -28.70 -11.44 8.53
CA GLU A 29 -28.55 -10.29 9.45
C GLU A 29 -27.40 -10.49 10.45
N ASP A 30 -26.96 -11.74 10.65
CA ASP A 30 -25.82 -12.06 11.53
C ASP A 30 -24.47 -11.76 10.85
N VAL A 31 -24.48 -11.35 9.58
CA VAL A 31 -23.29 -10.85 8.89
C VAL A 31 -22.97 -9.48 9.48
N ASN A 32 -21.99 -9.44 10.38
CA ASN A 32 -21.46 -8.19 10.90
C ASN A 32 -20.28 -7.70 10.03
N PRO A 33 -20.48 -6.68 9.18
CA PRO A 33 -19.43 -6.20 8.28
C PRO A 33 -18.24 -5.54 9.01
N GLU A 34 -18.41 -5.17 10.29
CA GLU A 34 -17.35 -4.60 11.13
C GLU A 34 -16.60 -5.64 11.98
N SER A 35 -17.17 -6.83 12.25
CA SER A 35 -16.51 -7.84 13.10
C SER A 35 -15.48 -8.70 12.40
N ASP A 36 -15.48 -8.73 11.06
CA ASP A 36 -14.61 -9.61 10.27
C ASP A 36 -13.52 -8.78 9.58
N LEU A 37 -12.92 -7.82 10.29
CA LEU A 37 -11.77 -7.05 9.82
C LEU A 37 -10.48 -7.75 10.23
N GLN A 38 -9.72 -8.22 9.25
CA GLN A 38 -8.39 -8.79 9.46
C GLN A 38 -7.32 -7.74 9.18
N SER A 39 -6.35 -7.61 10.10
CA SER A 39 -5.09 -6.91 9.83
C SER A 39 -4.28 -7.72 8.82
N ILE A 40 -4.10 -7.19 7.61
CA ILE A 40 -3.38 -7.89 6.55
C ILE A 40 -2.01 -7.29 6.24
N PHE A 41 -1.74 -6.06 6.69
CA PHE A 41 -0.52 -5.35 6.32
C PHE A 41 -0.15 -4.27 7.34
N GLN A 42 1.15 -4.07 7.53
CA GLN A 42 1.69 -3.05 8.43
C GLN A 42 2.98 -2.46 7.84
N THR A 43 3.08 -1.12 7.79
CA THR A 43 4.26 -0.44 7.25
C THR A 43 4.58 0.86 7.99
N LYS A 44 5.85 1.26 7.94
CA LYS A 44 6.34 2.59 8.34
C LYS A 44 6.58 3.50 7.13
N ASP A 45 6.50 2.95 5.93
CA ASP A 45 6.65 3.68 4.68
C ASP A 45 5.30 4.24 4.26
N SER A 46 5.15 5.56 4.39
CA SER A 46 3.92 6.27 4.01
C SER A 46 3.66 6.23 2.50
N SER A 47 4.72 6.20 1.69
CA SER A 47 4.62 6.19 0.23
C SER A 47 4.13 4.83 -0.27
N LEU A 48 4.62 3.75 0.32
CA LEU A 48 4.10 2.40 0.07
C LEU A 48 2.62 2.29 0.48
N LEU A 49 2.27 2.82 1.66
CA LEU A 49 0.88 2.80 2.11
C LEU A 49 -0.03 3.56 1.14
N GLU A 50 0.37 4.76 0.69
CA GLU A 50 -0.39 5.56 -0.28
C GLU A 50 -0.64 4.79 -1.58
N LYS A 51 0.40 4.15 -2.15
CA LYS A 51 0.25 3.31 -3.35
C LYS A 51 -0.76 2.18 -3.16
N ILE A 52 -0.77 1.54 -1.98
CA ILE A 52 -1.72 0.48 -1.64
C ILE A 52 -3.15 1.05 -1.56
N LEU A 53 -3.35 2.19 -0.88
CA LEU A 53 -4.67 2.81 -0.71
C LEU A 53 -5.27 3.22 -2.06
N VAL A 54 -4.50 3.87 -2.92
CA VAL A 54 -4.94 4.22 -4.30
C VAL A 54 -5.43 2.98 -5.04
N ARG A 55 -4.74 1.84 -4.88
CA ARG A 55 -5.13 0.60 -5.55
C ARG A 55 -6.41 -0.02 -4.98
N LEU A 56 -6.60 0.07 -3.67
CA LEU A 56 -7.82 -0.38 -2.98
C LEU A 56 -9.03 0.45 -3.40
N GLU A 57 -8.90 1.78 -3.41
CA GLU A 57 -9.94 2.70 -3.84
C GLU A 57 -10.34 2.45 -5.30
N ALA A 58 -9.36 2.31 -6.20
CA ALA A 58 -9.60 2.00 -7.60
C ALA A 58 -10.36 0.67 -7.81
N LYS A 59 -10.20 -0.29 -6.89
CA LYS A 59 -10.92 -1.58 -6.89
C LYS A 59 -12.19 -1.58 -6.03
N LYS A 60 -12.50 -0.47 -5.36
CA LYS A 60 -13.62 -0.34 -4.40
C LYS A 60 -13.60 -1.41 -3.31
N ILE A 61 -12.41 -1.77 -2.83
CA ILE A 61 -12.25 -2.72 -1.72
C ILE A 61 -12.43 -1.94 -0.41
N PRO A 62 -13.37 -2.32 0.48
CA PRO A 62 -13.50 -1.68 1.79
C PRO A 62 -12.26 -1.92 2.65
N TYR A 63 -11.81 -0.90 3.38
CA TYR A 63 -10.67 -0.99 4.27
C TYR A 63 -10.80 -0.04 5.46
N LEU A 64 -10.02 -0.31 6.51
CA LEU A 64 -9.78 0.61 7.62
C LEU A 64 -8.27 0.79 7.77
N VAL A 65 -7.83 2.04 7.88
CA VAL A 65 -6.44 2.36 8.22
C VAL A 65 -6.40 2.85 9.65
N GLN A 66 -5.64 2.14 10.48
CA GLN A 66 -5.27 2.65 11.79
C GLN A 66 -3.88 3.27 11.68
N SER A 67 -3.82 4.59 11.89
CA SER A 67 -2.58 5.36 11.92
C SER A 67 -2.58 6.29 13.13
N GLY A 68 -1.45 6.39 13.82
CA GLY A 68 -1.29 7.27 14.97
C GLY A 68 0.16 7.50 15.33
N THR A 69 0.41 8.51 16.16
CA THR A 69 1.75 8.94 16.63
C THR A 69 1.92 8.76 18.14
N ALA A 70 1.10 7.92 18.78
CA ALA A 70 0.76 8.09 20.19
C ALA A 70 1.86 7.74 21.22
N PHE A 71 2.23 8.76 22.01
CA PHE A 71 2.48 8.72 23.47
C PHE A 71 3.69 7.94 24.02
N ASN A 72 4.83 7.97 23.34
CA ASN A 72 6.17 8.07 23.94
C ASN A 72 7.18 8.24 22.80
N SER A 73 8.24 9.00 23.04
CA SER A 73 9.23 9.49 22.06
C SER A 73 10.09 8.43 21.35
N ARG A 74 9.64 7.16 21.23
CA ARG A 74 10.42 6.04 20.70
C ARG A 74 9.73 5.14 19.68
N LEU A 75 8.50 5.40 19.24
CA LEU A 75 7.88 4.63 18.16
C LEU A 75 7.58 5.53 16.95
N ALA A 76 8.32 5.26 15.86
CA ALA A 76 8.09 5.84 14.55
C ALA A 76 6.67 5.54 14.07
N TRP A 77 6.06 6.49 13.36
CA TRP A 77 4.75 6.34 12.71
C TRP A 77 4.61 4.97 12.03
N GLN A 78 3.44 4.35 12.17
CA GLN A 78 3.13 3.06 11.58
C GLN A 78 1.67 3.03 11.15
N GLY A 79 1.43 2.67 9.89
CA GLY A 79 0.11 2.37 9.36
C GLY A 79 -0.19 0.88 9.48
N VAL A 80 -1.37 0.55 10.01
CA VAL A 80 -1.92 -0.82 9.99
C VAL A 80 -3.16 -0.82 9.11
N LEU A 81 -3.19 -1.72 8.14
CA LEU A 81 -4.28 -1.85 7.18
C LEU A 81 -5.13 -3.07 7.52
N TYR A 82 -6.42 -2.81 7.65
CA TYR A 82 -7.46 -3.81 7.87
C TYR A 82 -8.38 -3.89 6.65
N VAL A 83 -8.81 -5.09 6.29
CA VAL A 83 -9.83 -5.32 5.27
C VAL A 83 -10.81 -6.40 5.74
N PRO A 84 -12.02 -6.48 5.18
CA PRO A 84 -12.92 -7.60 5.45
C PRO A 84 -12.25 -8.94 5.12
N ASP A 85 -12.49 -9.98 5.92
CA ASP A 85 -11.95 -11.34 5.75
C ASP A 85 -12.16 -11.86 4.32
N SER A 86 -13.34 -11.59 3.76
CA SER A 86 -13.70 -11.96 2.38
C SER A 86 -12.78 -11.38 1.29
N GLU A 87 -12.07 -10.30 1.62
CA GLU A 87 -11.19 -9.51 0.75
C GLU A 87 -9.70 -9.73 1.07
N ALA A 88 -9.36 -10.43 2.15
CA ALA A 88 -8.00 -10.55 2.68
C ALA A 88 -7.03 -11.17 1.66
N ASP A 89 -7.28 -12.41 1.20
CA ASP A 89 -6.35 -13.16 0.34
C ASP A 89 -5.98 -12.42 -0.95
N LYS A 90 -6.98 -11.82 -1.62
CA LYS A 90 -6.76 -11.10 -2.87
C LYS A 90 -6.04 -9.78 -2.65
N THR A 91 -6.24 -9.15 -1.49
CA THR A 91 -5.56 -7.91 -1.12
C THR A 91 -4.11 -8.17 -0.75
N ILE A 92 -3.83 -9.23 0.01
CA ILE A 92 -2.46 -9.66 0.35
C ILE A 92 -1.64 -9.87 -0.93
N ARG A 93 -2.15 -10.67 -1.88
CA ARG A 93 -1.47 -10.91 -3.17
C ARG A 93 -1.22 -9.63 -3.96
N MET A 94 -2.13 -8.68 -3.89
CA MET A 94 -1.96 -7.39 -4.56
C MET A 94 -0.88 -6.53 -3.88
N ILE A 95 -0.85 -6.52 -2.55
CA ILE A 95 0.16 -5.80 -1.77
C ILE A 95 1.54 -6.39 -2.05
N GLU A 96 1.70 -7.71 -2.06
CA GLU A 96 2.99 -8.37 -2.39
C GLU A 96 3.57 -7.89 -3.74
N LEU A 97 2.71 -7.70 -4.75
CA LEU A 97 3.12 -7.17 -6.06
C LEU A 97 3.56 -5.71 -5.97
N ILE A 98 2.84 -4.90 -5.19
CA ILE A 98 3.16 -3.47 -4.99
C ILE A 98 4.44 -3.32 -4.17
N GLU A 99 4.64 -4.12 -3.12
CA GLU A 99 5.86 -4.11 -2.31
C GLU A 99 7.08 -4.46 -3.14
N ARG A 100 6.98 -5.49 -3.99
CA ARG A 100 8.07 -5.87 -4.90
C ARG A 100 8.43 -4.75 -5.86
N ASP A 101 7.43 -4.05 -6.38
CA ASP A 101 7.63 -2.93 -7.29
C ASP A 101 8.17 -1.68 -6.56
N HIS A 102 7.67 -1.42 -5.35
CA HIS A 102 8.08 -0.30 -4.51
C HIS A 102 9.51 -0.45 -3.97
N SER A 103 9.92 -1.69 -3.67
CA SER A 103 11.29 -2.02 -3.25
C SER A 103 12.26 -2.14 -4.42
N ASN A 104 11.79 -2.02 -5.67
CA ASN A 104 12.65 -2.07 -6.84
C ASN A 104 13.36 -0.72 -7.06
N PRO A 105 14.70 -0.64 -6.93
CA PRO A 105 15.45 0.58 -7.19
C PRO A 105 15.39 1.02 -8.66
N ALA A 106 14.90 0.17 -9.58
CA ALA A 106 14.65 0.53 -10.97
C ALA A 106 13.37 1.37 -11.17
N HIS A 107 12.55 1.59 -10.14
CA HIS A 107 11.29 2.34 -10.24
C HIS A 107 11.39 3.73 -9.59
N ARG A 108 12.43 4.48 -9.97
CA ARG A 108 12.63 5.87 -9.54
C ARG A 108 11.93 6.79 -10.52
N GLU A 109 10.82 7.43 -10.17
CA GLU A 109 10.19 8.42 -11.07
C GLU A 109 10.87 9.78 -10.95
N CYS A 110 11.21 10.39 -12.08
CA CYS A 110 11.75 11.75 -12.08
C CYS A 110 10.62 12.75 -11.78
N PRO A 111 10.73 13.59 -10.74
CA PRO A 111 9.67 14.53 -10.36
C PRO A 111 9.47 15.68 -11.36
N TYR A 112 10.35 15.84 -12.36
CA TYR A 112 10.22 16.85 -13.40
C TYR A 112 9.35 16.35 -14.56
N CYS A 113 9.77 15.28 -15.24
CA CYS A 113 9.07 14.74 -16.41
C CYS A 113 8.01 13.69 -16.06
N ARG A 114 8.01 13.16 -14.84
CA ARG A 114 7.11 12.11 -14.33
C ARG A 114 7.24 10.75 -15.04
N ASN A 115 8.37 10.53 -15.72
CA ASN A 115 8.72 9.23 -16.27
C ASN A 115 9.63 8.46 -15.30
N VAL A 116 9.57 7.14 -15.40
CA VAL A 116 10.47 6.22 -14.68
C VAL A 116 11.89 6.36 -15.22
N ILE A 117 12.82 6.64 -14.32
CA ILE A 117 14.27 6.60 -14.52
C ILE A 117 14.70 5.13 -14.59
N GLN A 118 15.12 4.70 -15.78
CA GLN A 118 15.62 3.35 -16.03
C GLN A 118 17.02 3.15 -15.42
N THR A 119 17.43 1.90 -15.22
CA THR A 119 18.73 1.57 -14.62
C THR A 119 19.95 1.96 -15.46
N GLU A 120 19.77 2.16 -16.77
CA GLU A 120 20.85 2.49 -17.72
C GLU A 120 20.91 3.99 -18.07
N GLU A 121 20.05 4.81 -17.47
CA GLU A 121 20.02 6.25 -17.73
C GLU A 121 20.94 7.02 -16.78
N ASP A 122 21.45 8.16 -17.22
CA ASP A 122 22.23 9.06 -16.37
C ASP A 122 21.31 9.70 -15.30
N VAL A 123 21.66 9.50 -14.03
CA VAL A 123 20.85 9.95 -12.88
C VAL A 123 21.63 10.93 -12.03
N ILE A 124 20.94 11.93 -11.50
CA ILE A 124 21.47 12.82 -10.47
C ILE A 124 20.57 12.82 -9.23
N SER A 125 21.19 12.61 -8.07
CA SER A 125 20.53 12.69 -6.76
C SER A 125 20.72 14.07 -6.15
N CYS A 126 19.62 14.75 -5.82
CA CYS A 126 19.66 16.07 -5.18
C CYS A 126 20.41 16.02 -3.84
N ASP A 127 21.37 16.91 -3.59
CA ASP A 127 22.12 16.90 -2.32
C ASP A 127 21.25 17.23 -1.10
N ASN A 128 20.19 18.02 -1.29
CA ASN A 128 19.33 18.51 -0.23
C ASN A 128 18.24 17.50 0.20
N CYS A 129 17.50 16.95 -0.77
CA CYS A 129 16.35 16.08 -0.49
C CYS A 129 16.55 14.61 -0.90
N LYS A 130 17.68 14.29 -1.55
CA LYS A 130 18.04 12.95 -2.04
C LYS A 130 17.10 12.37 -3.10
N THR A 131 16.21 13.18 -3.67
CA THR A 131 15.36 12.75 -4.79
C THR A 131 16.16 12.65 -6.08
N ASP A 132 15.98 11.55 -6.79
CA ASP A 132 16.62 11.25 -8.06
C ASP A 132 15.89 11.90 -9.23
N HIS A 133 16.65 12.42 -10.18
CA HIS A 133 16.16 13.03 -11.42
C HIS A 133 16.96 12.45 -12.59
N HIS A 134 16.38 12.42 -13.79
CA HIS A 134 17.21 12.28 -14.99
C HIS A 134 18.20 13.44 -15.03
N LEU A 135 19.47 13.17 -15.36
CA LEU A 135 20.51 14.18 -15.43
C LEU A 135 20.11 15.34 -16.38
N GLU A 136 19.52 15.01 -17.52
CA GLU A 136 19.02 16.00 -18.48
C GLU A 136 17.92 16.89 -17.89
N CYS A 137 16.91 16.31 -17.26
CA CYS A 137 15.81 17.04 -16.62
C CYS A 137 16.30 17.98 -15.51
N TRP A 138 17.33 17.57 -14.76
CA TRP A 138 17.96 18.42 -13.74
C TRP A 138 18.63 19.64 -14.35
N HIS A 139 19.38 19.45 -15.45
CA HIS A 139 20.03 20.56 -16.15
C HIS A 139 19.01 21.51 -16.80
N GLU A 140 17.94 20.97 -17.40
CA GLU A 140 16.86 21.77 -17.98
C GLU A 140 16.16 22.64 -16.93
N LYS A 141 15.93 22.10 -15.73
CA LYS A 141 15.31 22.84 -14.63
C LYS A 141 16.27 23.75 -13.86
N GLU A 142 17.59 23.55 -14.04
CA GLU A 142 18.67 24.16 -13.25
C GLU A 142 18.58 23.80 -11.75
N GLY A 143 18.20 22.55 -11.43
CA GLY A 143 18.11 22.06 -10.06
C GLY A 143 16.92 21.13 -9.79
N CYS A 144 16.66 20.91 -8.50
CA CYS A 144 15.60 20.01 -8.02
C CYS A 144 14.20 20.54 -8.36
N SER A 145 13.31 19.69 -8.88
CA SER A 145 11.93 20.06 -9.19
C SER A 145 10.92 19.74 -8.08
N VAL A 146 11.36 19.12 -6.99
CA VAL A 146 10.51 18.79 -5.83
C VAL A 146 9.98 20.08 -5.18
N TYR A 147 8.66 20.13 -4.97
CA TYR A 147 8.00 21.29 -4.36
C TYR A 147 8.64 21.66 -3.01
N GLY A 148 9.10 22.91 -2.88
CA GLY A 148 9.71 23.43 -1.66
C GLY A 148 11.19 23.08 -1.46
N CYS A 149 11.81 22.28 -2.34
CA CYS A 149 13.23 22.01 -2.29
C CYS A 149 14.04 23.10 -3.00
N LEU A 150 15.12 23.59 -2.38
CA LEU A 150 16.03 24.61 -2.94
C LEU A 150 17.35 24.01 -3.45
N GLY A 151 17.38 22.70 -3.73
CA GLY A 151 18.59 22.00 -4.13
C GLY A 151 19.08 22.42 -5.53
N GLN A 152 20.30 22.94 -5.60
CA GLN A 152 20.96 23.36 -6.85
C GLN A 152 22.15 22.47 -7.23
N THR A 153 22.61 21.63 -6.30
CA THR A 153 23.67 20.64 -6.53
C THR A 153 23.14 19.22 -6.30
N GLY A 154 23.80 18.26 -6.94
CA GLY A 154 23.50 16.85 -6.78
C GLY A 154 24.68 15.98 -7.17
N GLN A 155 24.62 14.73 -6.73
CA GLN A 155 25.61 13.71 -7.05
C GLN A 155 25.13 12.91 -8.26
N VAL A 156 25.95 12.87 -9.32
CA VAL A 156 25.73 11.96 -10.46
C VAL A 156 26.02 10.53 -10.00
N LEU A 157 25.12 9.60 -10.34
CA LEU A 157 25.18 8.19 -9.97
C LEU A 157 25.66 7.31 -11.11
#